data_AF-A0A6V8L743-F1
#
_entry.id   AF-A0A6V8L743-F1
#
_cell.length_a   1.000
_cell.length_b   1.000
_cell.length_c   1.000
_cell.angle_alpha   90.00
_cell.angle_beta   90.00
_cell.angle_gamma   90.00
#
_symmetry.space_group_name_H-M   'P 1'
#
loop_
_entity.id
_entity.type
_entity.pdbx_description
1 polymer ?
#
loop_
_entity_poly.entity_id
_entity_poly.type
_entity_poly.pdbx_seq_one_letter_code
_entity_poly.pdbx_strand_id
1 'polypeptide(L)'
;MVDYVVPGGVRIADADRVRLGAHLAAGTTVMHEGFVNFNAGTLGASMVEGRISAGVVVGDGSDVGGGASIMGTLSGGGRERIQIGERCLIGANAGIGISLGDDCVVEAGCYVTAGSKITLPTGEIVKAAALSGRSGLLFLRNSVTGALEARPRRGTGVELNAALHAND
;
A
#
# COMPACT_ATOMS: atom_id res chain seq x y z
N MET A 1 -2.69 -10.85 19.72
CA MET A 1 -2.57 -12.11 18.93
C MET A 1 -1.79 -13.15 19.72
N VAL A 2 -0.60 -12.76 20.21
CA VAL A 2 0.36 -13.65 20.86
C VAL A 2 -0.14 -14.32 22.15
N ASP A 3 -1.13 -13.72 22.82
CA ASP A 3 -1.80 -14.35 23.99
C ASP A 3 -2.57 -15.62 23.63
N TYR A 4 -2.85 -15.85 22.34
CA TYR A 4 -3.57 -17.01 21.83
C TYR A 4 -2.68 -17.90 20.95
N VAL A 5 -1.92 -17.29 20.03
CA VAL A 5 -1.06 -18.01 19.09
C VAL A 5 0.13 -17.16 18.67
N VAL A 6 1.30 -17.79 18.63
CA VAL A 6 2.51 -17.24 17.99
C VAL A 6 2.81 -18.09 16.75
N PRO A 7 2.58 -17.56 15.53
CA PRO A 7 2.88 -18.28 14.29
C PRO A 7 4.38 -18.62 14.18
N GLY A 8 4.71 -19.70 13.47
CA GLY A 8 6.10 -20.05 13.19
C GLY A 8 6.76 -19.05 12.22
N GLY A 9 8.01 -18.71 12.45
CA GLY A 9 8.80 -17.91 11.51
C GLY A 9 8.43 -16.43 11.43
N VAL A 10 7.75 -15.87 12.43
CA VAL A 10 7.42 -14.43 12.51
C VAL A 10 8.14 -13.76 13.67
N ARG A 11 8.37 -12.45 13.55
CA ARG A 11 8.86 -11.60 14.64
C ARG A 11 7.90 -10.45 14.86
N ILE A 12 7.63 -10.13 16.12
CA ILE A 12 6.76 -9.02 16.52
C ILE A 12 7.47 -8.29 17.65
N ALA A 13 7.89 -7.06 17.40
CA ALA A 13 8.68 -6.27 18.35
C ALA A 13 7.82 -5.71 19.50
N ASP A 14 6.60 -5.27 19.18
CA ASP A 14 5.57 -4.86 20.15
C ASP A 14 4.27 -5.61 19.84
N ALA A 15 3.92 -6.55 20.71
CA ALA A 15 2.80 -7.45 20.49
C ALA A 15 1.42 -6.82 20.75
N ASP A 16 1.37 -5.68 21.44
CA ASP A 16 0.13 -4.92 21.69
C ASP A 16 -0.51 -4.44 20.37
N ARG A 17 0.31 -4.37 19.31
CA ARG A 17 -0.08 -3.81 18.00
C ARG A 17 -0.50 -4.85 16.98
N VAL A 18 -0.57 -6.12 17.35
CA VAL A 18 -1.04 -7.21 16.49
C VAL A 18 -2.28 -7.86 17.08
N ARG A 19 -3.45 -7.58 16.47
CA ARG A 19 -4.74 -8.06 16.97
C ARG A 19 -4.93 -9.56 16.72
N LEU A 20 -5.70 -10.22 17.59
CA LEU A 20 -6.23 -11.55 17.27
C LEU A 20 -7.01 -11.48 15.94
N GLY A 21 -6.77 -12.44 15.05
CA GLY A 21 -7.31 -12.45 13.69
C GLY A 21 -6.43 -11.77 12.64
N ALA A 22 -5.27 -11.20 12.99
CA ALA A 22 -4.23 -10.87 12.03
C ALA A 22 -3.61 -12.13 11.43
N HIS A 23 -3.25 -12.09 10.15
CA HIS A 23 -2.53 -13.16 9.46
C HIS A 23 -1.11 -12.71 9.12
N LEU A 24 -0.10 -13.36 9.70
CA LEU A 24 1.31 -13.06 9.44
C LEU A 24 1.96 -14.29 8.81
N ALA A 25 2.32 -14.20 7.54
CA ALA A 25 3.05 -15.27 6.85
C ALA A 25 4.50 -15.39 7.35
N ALA A 26 5.08 -16.58 7.21
CA ALA A 26 6.47 -16.83 7.60
C ALA A 26 7.43 -15.84 6.91
N GLY A 27 8.43 -15.37 7.65
CA GLY A 27 9.34 -14.30 7.22
C GLY A 27 8.86 -12.89 7.56
N THR A 28 7.60 -12.71 7.97
CA THR A 28 7.08 -11.39 8.38
C THR A 28 7.75 -10.90 9.66
N THR A 29 8.15 -9.63 9.64
CA THR A 29 8.59 -8.90 10.83
C THR A 29 7.70 -7.69 11.03
N VAL A 30 7.01 -7.63 12.18
CA VAL A 30 6.28 -6.44 12.62
C VAL A 30 7.15 -5.69 13.62
N MET A 31 7.61 -4.51 13.25
CA MET A 31 8.41 -3.63 14.12
C MET A 31 7.52 -2.83 15.07
N HIS A 32 8.13 -2.08 16.01
CA HIS A 32 7.41 -1.37 17.07
C HIS A 32 6.33 -0.40 16.58
N GLU A 33 6.54 0.26 15.43
CA GLU A 33 5.54 1.18 14.86
C GLU A 33 4.47 0.44 14.02
N GLY A 34 4.78 -0.80 13.65
CA GLY A 34 3.91 -1.68 12.87
C GLY A 34 2.59 -1.95 13.58
N PHE A 35 1.50 -2.04 12.83
CA PHE A 35 0.19 -2.43 13.34
C PHE A 35 -0.52 -3.31 12.32
N VAL A 36 -1.11 -4.42 12.77
CA VAL A 36 -1.89 -5.31 11.92
C VAL A 36 -3.23 -5.62 12.58
N ASN A 37 -4.31 -5.29 11.87
CA ASN A 37 -5.67 -5.48 12.34
C ASN A 37 -6.16 -6.92 12.10
N PHE A 38 -7.38 -7.23 12.56
CA PHE A 38 -8.04 -8.50 12.24
C PHE A 38 -8.40 -8.57 10.75
N ASN A 39 -8.47 -9.81 10.22
CA ASN A 39 -8.78 -10.07 8.82
C ASN A 39 -7.86 -9.28 7.86
N ALA A 40 -6.59 -9.17 8.24
CA ALA A 40 -5.59 -8.39 7.52
C ALA A 40 -4.20 -8.98 7.77
N GLY A 41 -3.24 -8.58 6.94
CA GLY A 41 -1.84 -8.87 7.17
C GLY A 41 -1.11 -9.26 5.90
N THR A 42 -0.17 -10.19 6.01
CA THR A 42 0.83 -10.51 4.98
C THR A 42 0.61 -11.90 4.41
N LEU A 43 0.87 -12.05 3.10
CA LEU A 43 0.83 -13.35 2.39
C LEU A 43 2.22 -13.95 2.17
N GLY A 44 3.28 -13.21 2.45
CA GLY A 44 4.66 -13.66 2.34
C GLY A 44 5.59 -12.93 3.32
N ALA A 45 6.89 -12.95 3.04
CA ALA A 45 7.87 -12.23 3.83
C ALA A 45 7.71 -10.73 3.62
N SER A 46 7.56 -9.97 4.71
CA SER A 46 7.34 -8.52 4.67
C SER A 46 7.95 -7.84 5.88
N MET A 47 8.48 -6.63 5.68
CA MET A 47 8.75 -5.70 6.77
C MET A 47 7.54 -4.82 7.04
N VAL A 48 7.00 -4.84 8.27
CA VAL A 48 5.82 -4.06 8.66
C VAL A 48 6.19 -3.09 9.78
N GLU A 49 6.43 -1.84 9.39
CA GLU A 49 6.73 -0.70 10.26
C GLU A 49 5.62 0.37 10.23
N GLY A 50 4.57 0.15 9.43
CA GLY A 50 3.38 1.00 9.36
C GLY A 50 2.08 0.25 9.69
N ARG A 51 0.94 0.85 9.33
CA ARG A 51 -0.39 0.37 9.73
C ARG A 51 -1.11 -0.36 8.59
N ILE A 52 -1.44 -1.63 8.81
CA ILE A 52 -2.27 -2.47 7.95
C ILE A 52 -3.70 -2.49 8.51
N SER A 53 -4.60 -1.79 7.83
CA SER A 53 -6.02 -1.70 8.20
C SER A 53 -6.77 -3.03 8.04
N ALA A 54 -7.94 -3.17 8.69
CA ALA A 54 -8.75 -4.39 8.57
C ALA A 54 -9.16 -4.63 7.11
N GLY A 55 -9.12 -5.89 6.68
CA GLY A 55 -9.42 -6.30 5.30
C GLY A 55 -8.28 -6.08 4.29
N VAL A 56 -7.17 -5.45 4.71
CA VAL A 56 -6.01 -5.18 3.84
C VAL A 56 -5.08 -6.38 3.81
N VAL A 57 -4.60 -6.69 2.60
CA VAL A 57 -3.63 -7.76 2.37
C VAL A 57 -2.37 -7.17 1.72
N VAL A 58 -1.21 -7.64 2.17
CA VAL A 58 0.12 -7.26 1.67
C VAL A 58 0.81 -8.49 1.09
N GLY A 59 1.23 -8.41 -0.17
CA GLY A 59 1.90 -9.48 -0.91
C GLY A 59 3.35 -9.74 -0.47
N ASP A 60 3.95 -10.79 -1.03
CA ASP A 60 5.30 -11.21 -0.72
C ASP A 60 6.36 -10.16 -1.12
N GLY A 61 7.38 -10.00 -0.27
CA GLY A 61 8.48 -9.05 -0.46
C GLY A 61 8.08 -7.58 -0.39
N SER A 62 6.85 -7.27 0.04
CA SER A 62 6.38 -5.88 0.18
C SER A 62 6.67 -5.32 1.56
N ASP A 63 7.21 -4.10 1.58
CA ASP A 63 7.62 -3.39 2.80
C ASP A 63 6.72 -2.18 3.07
N VAL A 64 6.25 -2.08 4.31
CA VAL A 64 5.42 -1.00 4.83
C VAL A 64 6.26 -0.18 5.80
N GLY A 65 6.85 0.92 5.33
CA GLY A 65 7.81 1.72 6.09
C GLY A 65 7.25 2.38 7.35
N GLY A 66 8.15 2.84 8.22
CA GLY A 66 7.86 3.43 9.52
C GLY A 66 6.75 4.46 9.50
N GLY A 67 5.66 4.22 10.23
CA GLY A 67 4.53 5.15 10.36
C GLY A 67 3.63 5.26 9.13
N ALA A 68 3.89 4.49 8.06
CA ALA A 68 3.08 4.49 6.86
C ALA A 68 1.62 4.06 7.13
N SER A 69 0.72 4.50 6.26
CA SER A 69 -0.72 4.28 6.38
C SER A 69 -1.28 3.53 5.19
N ILE A 70 -1.75 2.30 5.37
CA ILE A 70 -2.59 1.63 4.36
C ILE A 70 -4.03 1.77 4.78
N MET A 71 -4.80 2.49 3.97
CA MET A 71 -6.14 2.92 4.32
C MET A 71 -7.11 1.72 4.36
N GLY A 72 -8.03 1.70 5.32
CA GLY A 72 -9.11 0.72 5.34
C GLY A 72 -10.21 1.08 4.35
N THR A 73 -11.02 0.10 3.94
CA THR A 73 -12.15 0.30 3.00
C THR A 73 -13.04 1.50 3.36
N LEU A 74 -13.36 1.69 4.65
CA LEU A 74 -14.26 2.76 5.11
C LEU A 74 -13.65 4.17 5.09
N SER A 75 -12.33 4.29 5.06
CA SER A 75 -11.64 5.56 5.23
C SER A 75 -11.48 6.36 3.93
N GLY A 76 -11.85 5.78 2.77
CA GLY A 76 -11.67 6.40 1.45
C GLY A 76 -12.93 6.64 0.63
N GLY A 77 -14.11 6.39 1.21
CA GLY A 77 -15.38 6.41 0.47
C GLY A 77 -15.54 5.27 -0.54
N GLY A 78 -14.64 4.28 -0.53
CA GLY A 78 -14.68 3.11 -1.40
C GLY A 78 -15.41 1.93 -0.77
N ARG A 79 -15.99 1.06 -1.60
CA ARG A 79 -16.51 -0.26 -1.17
C ARG A 79 -15.46 -1.37 -1.28
N GLU A 80 -14.38 -1.12 -2.01
CA GLU A 80 -13.38 -2.14 -2.34
C GLU A 80 -12.32 -2.28 -1.24
N ARG A 81 -11.78 -3.49 -1.09
CA ARG A 81 -10.69 -3.79 -0.17
C ARG A 81 -9.37 -3.41 -0.81
N ILE A 82 -8.56 -2.62 -0.10
CA ILE A 82 -7.22 -2.26 -0.55
C ILE A 82 -6.31 -3.49 -0.44
N GLN A 83 -5.59 -3.76 -1.52
CA GLN A 83 -4.56 -4.79 -1.59
C GLN A 83 -3.24 -4.15 -2.02
N ILE A 84 -2.14 -4.60 -1.44
CA ILE A 84 -0.78 -4.27 -1.86
C ILE A 84 -0.20 -5.54 -2.47
N GLY A 85 0.23 -5.47 -3.73
CA GLY A 85 0.85 -6.58 -4.44
C GLY A 85 2.21 -6.97 -3.88
N GLU A 86 3.01 -7.65 -4.68
CA GLU A 86 4.34 -8.13 -4.32
C GLU A 86 5.42 -7.06 -4.56
N ARG A 87 6.54 -7.13 -3.82
CA ARG A 87 7.73 -6.28 -4.00
C ARG A 87 7.44 -4.78 -4.02
N CYS A 88 6.41 -4.36 -3.31
CA CYS A 88 6.06 -2.96 -3.13
C CYS A 88 6.88 -2.32 -2.01
N LEU A 89 7.07 -1.00 -2.08
CA LEU A 89 7.66 -0.23 -1.00
C LEU A 89 6.78 0.98 -0.70
N ILE A 90 6.19 1.02 0.48
CA ILE A 90 5.47 2.20 0.97
C ILE A 90 6.42 2.94 1.91
N GLY A 91 6.91 4.10 1.51
CA GLY A 91 7.91 4.85 2.27
C GLY A 91 7.43 5.27 3.67
N ALA A 92 8.40 5.58 4.54
CA ALA A 92 8.09 6.05 5.89
C ALA A 92 7.15 7.27 5.88
N ASN A 93 6.17 7.28 6.78
CA ASN A 93 5.11 8.29 6.87
C ASN A 93 4.31 8.54 5.57
N ALA A 94 4.44 7.66 4.57
CA ALA A 94 3.60 7.71 3.39
C ALA A 94 2.19 7.20 3.70
N GLY A 95 1.28 7.34 2.75
CA GLY A 95 -0.02 6.70 2.84
C GLY A 95 -0.60 6.34 1.49
N ILE A 96 -1.36 5.25 1.47
CA ILE A 96 -1.99 4.76 0.25
C ILE A 96 -3.45 4.41 0.50
N GLY A 97 -4.31 5.00 -0.32
CA GLY A 97 -5.76 4.87 -0.28
C GLY A 97 -6.37 4.23 -1.53
N ILE A 98 -5.55 3.56 -2.34
CA ILE A 98 -5.93 2.72 -3.48
C ILE A 98 -5.17 1.39 -3.40
N SER A 99 -5.59 0.37 -4.15
CA SER A 99 -4.78 -0.85 -4.28
C SER A 99 -3.53 -0.57 -5.10
N LEU A 100 -2.44 -1.28 -4.79
CA LEU A 100 -1.23 -1.34 -5.60
C LEU A 100 -1.13 -2.73 -6.20
N GLY A 101 -0.77 -2.82 -7.48
CA GLY A 101 -0.26 -4.05 -8.06
C GLY A 101 1.15 -4.34 -7.56
N ASP A 102 1.92 -5.09 -8.32
CA ASP A 102 3.27 -5.48 -7.94
C ASP A 102 4.30 -4.39 -8.24
N ASP A 103 5.46 -4.45 -7.59
CA ASP A 103 6.63 -3.63 -7.89
C ASP A 103 6.35 -2.11 -7.78
N CYS A 104 5.36 -1.67 -7.01
CA CYS A 104 5.02 -0.27 -6.82
C CYS A 104 5.83 0.40 -5.70
N VAL A 105 6.00 1.72 -5.76
CA VAL A 105 6.65 2.52 -4.72
C VAL A 105 5.81 3.75 -4.40
N VAL A 106 5.70 4.08 -3.12
CA VAL A 106 5.17 5.36 -2.65
C VAL A 106 6.28 6.08 -1.91
N GLU A 107 6.63 7.28 -2.35
CA GLU A 107 7.63 8.14 -1.71
C GLU A 107 7.31 8.36 -0.22
N ALA A 108 8.34 8.41 0.63
CA ALA A 108 8.19 8.78 2.02
C ALA A 108 7.46 10.12 2.20
N GLY A 109 6.55 10.20 3.16
CA GLY A 109 5.73 11.39 3.42
C GLY A 109 4.65 11.69 2.34
N CYS A 110 4.57 10.91 1.26
CA CYS A 110 3.56 11.08 0.23
C CYS A 110 2.29 10.29 0.59
N TYR A 111 1.15 10.98 0.75
CA TYR A 111 -0.14 10.35 0.92
C TYR A 111 -0.96 10.42 -0.38
N VAL A 112 -1.26 9.27 -0.97
CA VAL A 112 -2.10 9.12 -2.17
C VAL A 112 -3.47 8.61 -1.77
N THR A 113 -4.47 9.48 -1.80
CA THR A 113 -5.88 9.10 -1.60
C THR A 113 -6.52 8.73 -2.93
N ALA A 114 -7.64 8.00 -2.94
CA ALA A 114 -8.36 7.67 -4.17
C ALA A 114 -8.76 8.90 -5.01
N GLY A 115 -9.03 10.03 -4.35
CA GLY A 115 -9.39 11.31 -4.99
C GLY A 115 -8.19 12.17 -5.40
N SER A 116 -6.96 11.82 -5.00
CA SER A 116 -5.76 12.57 -5.33
C SER A 116 -5.62 12.74 -6.83
N LYS A 117 -5.29 13.97 -7.27
CA LYS A 117 -5.00 14.28 -8.66
C LYS A 117 -3.55 13.94 -8.95
N ILE A 118 -3.34 13.02 -9.88
CA ILE A 118 -2.03 12.47 -10.22
C ILE A 118 -1.68 12.89 -11.64
N THR A 119 -0.54 13.56 -11.76
CA THR A 119 0.04 13.94 -13.06
C THR A 119 0.82 12.76 -13.62
N LEU A 120 0.51 12.35 -14.84
CA LEU A 120 1.20 11.27 -15.56
C LEU A 120 2.35 11.84 -16.40
N PRO A 121 3.29 11.00 -16.89
CA PRO A 121 4.40 11.46 -17.73
C PRO A 121 3.94 12.12 -19.04
N THR A 122 2.73 11.80 -19.50
CA THR A 122 2.09 12.41 -20.67
C THR A 122 1.58 13.84 -20.41
N GLY A 123 1.59 14.30 -19.16
CA GLY A 123 0.97 15.55 -18.71
C GLY A 123 -0.52 15.42 -18.37
N GLU A 124 -1.13 14.26 -18.62
CA GLU A 124 -2.51 14.00 -18.25
C GLU A 124 -2.67 13.97 -16.72
N ILE A 125 -3.79 14.49 -16.22
CA ILE A 125 -4.13 14.48 -14.80
C ILE A 125 -5.32 13.55 -14.56
N VAL A 126 -5.09 12.45 -13.86
CA VAL A 126 -6.11 11.45 -13.51
C VAL A 126 -6.38 11.43 -12.00
N LYS A 127 -7.50 10.85 -11.58
CA LYS A 127 -7.67 10.48 -10.16
C LYS A 127 -6.84 9.24 -9.87
N ALA A 128 -6.20 9.17 -8.70
CA ALA A 128 -5.46 7.99 -8.25
C ALA A 128 -6.29 6.69 -8.31
N ALA A 129 -7.61 6.76 -8.09
CA ALA A 129 -8.50 5.61 -8.25
C ALA A 129 -8.40 4.92 -9.63
N ALA A 130 -8.12 5.67 -10.71
CA ALA A 130 -7.93 5.11 -12.06
C ALA A 130 -6.60 4.35 -12.23
N LEU A 131 -5.71 4.43 -11.24
CA LEU A 131 -4.42 3.73 -11.18
C LEU A 131 -4.44 2.55 -10.19
N SER A 132 -5.57 2.32 -9.52
CA SER A 132 -5.72 1.24 -8.53
C SER A 132 -5.37 -0.12 -9.14
N GLY A 133 -4.54 -0.90 -8.44
CA GLY A 133 -4.12 -2.25 -8.84
C GLY A 133 -3.08 -2.32 -9.95
N ARG A 134 -2.62 -1.18 -10.51
CA ARG A 134 -1.53 -1.21 -11.50
C ARG A 134 -0.20 -1.52 -10.83
N SER A 135 0.64 -2.25 -11.56
CA SER A 135 2.00 -2.61 -11.16
C SER A 135 3.04 -1.60 -11.66
N GLY A 136 4.22 -1.58 -11.05
CA GLY A 136 5.40 -0.87 -11.54
C GLY A 136 5.33 0.66 -11.49
N LEU A 137 4.46 1.22 -10.66
CA LEU A 137 4.31 2.68 -10.51
C LEU A 137 5.12 3.21 -9.32
N LEU A 138 5.72 4.38 -9.51
CA LEU A 138 6.28 5.23 -8.46
C LEU A 138 5.35 6.42 -8.26
N PHE A 139 4.75 6.52 -7.09
CA PHE A 139 4.01 7.69 -6.64
C PHE A 139 4.91 8.60 -5.82
N LEU A 140 4.95 9.88 -6.18
CA LEU A 140 5.78 10.89 -5.50
C LEU A 140 5.11 12.26 -5.50
N ARG A 141 5.59 13.16 -4.66
CA ARG A 141 5.32 14.58 -4.72
C ARG A 141 6.52 15.28 -5.35
N ASN A 142 6.28 15.98 -6.44
CA ASN A 142 7.29 16.86 -7.01
C ASN A 142 7.60 17.99 -6.03
N SER A 143 8.84 18.06 -5.54
CA SER A 143 9.24 19.02 -4.51
C SER A 143 9.33 20.47 -5.00
N VAL A 144 9.38 20.69 -6.33
CA VAL A 144 9.41 22.03 -6.92
C VAL A 144 7.98 22.55 -7.16
N THR A 145 7.10 21.72 -7.70
CA THR A 145 5.73 22.14 -8.09
C THR A 145 4.66 21.80 -7.06
N GLY A 146 4.95 20.90 -6.13
CA GLY A 146 3.98 20.34 -5.19
C GLY A 146 3.02 19.31 -5.81
N ALA A 147 3.07 19.07 -7.12
CA ALA A 147 2.19 18.14 -7.80
C ALA A 147 2.43 16.70 -7.34
N LEU A 148 1.36 15.93 -7.16
CA LEU A 148 1.47 14.48 -7.06
C LEU A 148 1.63 13.89 -8.45
N GLU A 149 2.58 12.99 -8.60
CA GLU A 149 2.94 12.35 -9.87
C GLU A 149 2.95 10.83 -9.73
N ALA A 150 2.64 10.14 -10.84
CA ALA A 150 2.92 8.73 -11.00
C ALA A 150 3.87 8.52 -12.18
N ARG A 151 4.97 7.81 -11.94
CA ARG A 151 6.00 7.51 -12.95
C ARG A 151 6.18 6.00 -13.07
N PRO A 152 6.49 5.46 -14.26
CA PRO A 152 6.83 4.05 -14.38
C PRO A 152 8.22 3.78 -13.78
N ARG A 153 8.39 2.65 -13.08
CA ARG A 153 9.68 2.25 -12.46
C ARG A 153 10.61 1.52 -13.42
N ARG A 154 10.05 0.83 -14.40
CA ARG A 154 10.77 0.22 -15.53
C ARG A 154 10.30 0.99 -16.77
N GLY A 155 11.19 1.39 -17.68
CA GLY A 155 10.94 2.40 -18.74
C GLY A 155 9.78 2.17 -19.73
N THR A 156 8.85 1.25 -19.47
CA THR A 156 7.54 1.11 -20.10
C THR A 156 6.57 2.14 -19.53
N GLY A 157 5.92 2.95 -20.38
CA GLY A 157 5.01 4.03 -19.97
C GLY A 157 3.82 3.58 -19.10
N VAL A 158 3.13 4.54 -18.47
CA VAL A 158 1.89 4.27 -17.74
C VAL A 158 0.75 4.18 -18.75
N GLU A 159 0.35 2.97 -19.12
CA GLU A 159 -0.83 2.77 -19.96
C GLU A 159 -2.10 2.84 -19.10
N LEU A 160 -3.08 3.65 -19.51
CA LEU A 160 -4.41 3.71 -18.90
C LEU A 160 -5.29 2.56 -19.42
N ASN A 161 -6.21 2.08 -18.58
CA ASN A 161 -7.08 0.98 -18.97
C ASN A 161 -8.20 1.58 -19.83
N ALA A 162 -8.22 1.27 -21.12
CA ALA A 162 -9.22 1.80 -22.06
C ALA A 162 -10.67 1.53 -21.62
N ALA A 163 -10.92 0.45 -20.86
CA ALA A 163 -12.25 0.10 -20.35
C ALA A 163 -12.80 1.09 -19.30
N LEU A 164 -11.95 1.87 -18.61
CA LEU A 164 -12.39 2.89 -17.67
C LEU A 164 -12.79 4.21 -18.34
N HIS A 165 -12.57 4.34 -19.64
CA HIS A 165 -12.89 5.53 -20.43
C HIS A 165 -14.03 5.31 -21.44
N ALA A 166 -14.58 4.10 -21.49
CA ALA A 166 -15.84 3.83 -22.18
C ALA A 166 -17.00 4.21 -21.24
N ASN A 167 -17.64 5.34 -21.53
CA ASN A 167 -18.97 5.63 -20.98
C ASN A 167 -19.99 5.17 -22.02
N ASP A 168 -20.61 4.01 -21.78
CA ASP A 168 -21.91 3.64 -22.36
C ASP A 168 -22.99 3.78 -21.28
#